data_AF-D3E1Q9-F1
#
_entry.id   AF-D3E1Q9-F1
#
_cell.length_a   1.000
_cell.length_b   1.000
_cell.length_c   1.000
_cell.angle_alpha   90.00
_cell.angle_beta   90.00
_cell.angle_gamma   90.00
#
_symmetry.space_group_name_H-M   'P 1'
#
loop_
_entity.id
_entity.type
_entity.pdbx_description
1 polymer ?
#
loop_
_entity_poly.entity_id
_entity_poly.type
_entity_poly.pdbx_seq_one_letter_code
_entity_poly.pdbx_strand_id
1 'polypeptide(L)'
;MAELDNNIKEKLTEVFKEELGKDDFELNYLITDNEITFFFGISEGKELSLDGIEKISSIIDGGYEGNSIVNQEYRYKFNLDPCSD
;
A
#
# COMPACT_ATOMS: atom_id res chain seq x y z
N MET A 1 -14.53 -3.50 11.19
CA MET A 1 -13.49 -2.88 10.35
C MET A 1 -12.62 -4.04 9.90
N ALA A 2 -12.44 -4.26 8.60
CA ALA A 2 -11.47 -5.26 8.15
C ALA A 2 -10.09 -4.74 8.57
N GLU A 3 -9.39 -5.49 9.41
CA GLU A 3 -8.04 -5.15 9.84
C GLU A 3 -7.07 -6.07 9.11
N LEU A 4 -5.97 -5.50 8.61
CA LEU A 4 -4.85 -6.30 8.10
C LEU A 4 -4.26 -7.10 9.27
N ASP A 5 -3.99 -8.38 9.03
CA ASP A 5 -3.17 -9.17 9.94
C ASP A 5 -1.87 -8.44 10.30
N ASN A 6 -1.51 -8.44 11.58
CA ASN A 6 -0.30 -7.75 12.04
C ASN A 6 0.95 -8.20 11.26
N ASN A 7 1.04 -9.48 10.88
CA ASN A 7 2.16 -9.98 10.08
C ASN A 7 2.24 -9.33 8.69
N ILE A 8 1.09 -9.11 8.05
CA ILE A 8 1.01 -8.46 6.74
C ILE A 8 1.34 -6.98 6.91
N LYS A 9 0.81 -6.34 7.95
CA LYS A 9 1.09 -4.93 8.27
C LYS A 9 2.58 -4.67 8.49
N GLU A 10 3.27 -5.54 9.23
CA GLU A 10 4.72 -5.43 9.45
C GLU A 10 5.50 -5.55 8.14
N LYS A 11 5.21 -6.57 7.32
CA LYS A 11 5.86 -6.77 6.01
C LYS A 11 5.65 -5.58 5.07
N LEU A 12 4.41 -5.08 4.99
CA LEU A 12 4.11 -3.91 4.19
C LEU A 12 4.91 -2.71 4.69
N THR A 13 4.87 -2.46 5.99
CA THR A 13 5.62 -1.35 6.59
C THR A 13 7.10 -1.42 6.22
N GLU A 14 7.75 -2.59 6.30
CA GLU A 14 9.15 -2.75 5.86
C GLU A 14 9.36 -2.38 4.39
N VAL A 15 8.50 -2.84 3.48
CA VAL A 15 8.60 -2.49 2.04
C VAL A 15 8.50 -0.98 1.84
N PHE A 16 7.55 -0.31 2.50
CA PHE A 16 7.43 1.15 2.41
C PHE A 16 8.65 1.85 3.01
N LYS A 17 9.19 1.38 4.13
CA LYS A 17 10.40 1.92 4.74
C LYS A 17 11.61 1.82 3.81
N GLU A 18 11.78 0.68 3.14
CA GLU A 18 12.84 0.47 2.15
C GLU A 18 12.67 1.38 0.93
N GLU A 19 11.47 1.47 0.36
CA GLU A 19 11.19 2.28 -0.83
C GLU A 19 11.35 3.79 -0.57
N LEU A 20 10.91 4.25 0.61
CA LEU A 20 10.96 5.65 1.00
C LEU A 20 12.28 6.04 1.67
N GLY A 21 13.08 5.06 2.10
CA GLY A 21 14.32 5.28 2.87
C GLY A 21 14.06 5.93 4.24
N LYS A 22 12.92 5.62 4.87
CA LYS A 22 12.52 6.17 6.17
C LYS A 22 12.27 5.06 7.18
N ASP A 23 13.02 5.03 8.28
CA ASP A 23 12.80 4.08 9.38
C ASP A 23 11.55 4.40 10.22
N ASP A 24 11.16 5.67 10.29
CA ASP A 24 10.01 6.16 11.08
C ASP A 24 8.75 6.33 10.22
N PHE A 25 8.56 5.45 9.24
CA PHE A 25 7.35 5.46 8.40
C PHE A 25 6.19 4.73 9.08
N GLU A 26 5.03 5.38 9.14
CA GLU A 26 3.78 4.76 9.60
C GLU A 26 2.88 4.39 8.42
N LEU A 27 2.57 3.10 8.30
CA LEU A 27 1.71 2.60 7.24
C LEU A 27 0.26 3.08 7.42
N ASN A 28 -0.16 3.93 6.50
CA ASN A 28 -1.53 4.43 6.42
C ASN A 28 -2.28 3.71 5.28
N TYR A 29 -3.42 3.12 5.63
CA TYR A 29 -4.23 2.35 4.68
C TYR A 29 -5.73 2.46 5.01
N LEU A 30 -6.55 2.24 3.99
CA LEU A 30 -8.01 2.19 4.09
C LEU A 30 -8.52 0.97 3.34
N ILE A 31 -9.27 0.10 4.01
CA ILE A 31 -9.90 -1.07 3.40
C ILE A 31 -11.39 -0.80 3.25
N THR A 32 -11.92 -0.94 2.04
CA THR A 32 -13.34 -0.77 1.71
C THR A 32 -13.80 -1.95 0.86
N ASP A 33 -14.76 -2.72 1.35
CA ASP A 33 -15.23 -3.97 0.72
C ASP A 33 -14.06 -4.90 0.36
N ASN A 34 -13.67 -4.96 -0.92
CA ASN A 34 -12.58 -5.78 -1.43
C ASN A 34 -11.38 -4.94 -1.91
N GLU A 35 -11.33 -3.65 -1.63
CA GLU A 35 -10.26 -2.75 -2.09
C GLU A 35 -9.47 -2.21 -0.90
N ILE A 36 -8.14 -2.22 -1.01
CA ILE A 36 -7.24 -1.56 -0.07
C ILE A 36 -6.54 -0.39 -0.75
N THR A 37 -6.62 0.78 -0.13
CA THR A 37 -5.90 1.97 -0.56
C THR A 37 -4.81 2.30 0.45
N PHE A 38 -3.55 2.22 0.05
CA PHE A 38 -2.42 2.76 0.81
C PHE A 38 -2.22 4.21 0.45
N PHE A 39 -1.90 5.04 1.44
CA PHE A 39 -1.63 6.44 1.17
C PHE A 39 -0.55 7.01 2.08
N PHE A 40 0.25 7.92 1.54
CA PHE A 40 1.28 8.63 2.29
C PHE A 40 1.53 10.00 1.69
N GLY A 41 1.93 10.96 2.51
CA GLY A 41 2.20 12.32 2.06
C GLY A 41 3.36 12.37 1.06
N ILE A 42 3.32 13.26 0.09
CA ILE A 42 4.49 13.50 -0.78
C ILE A 42 5.70 14.02 0.00
N SER A 43 5.50 14.55 1.21
CA SER A 43 6.59 14.91 2.13
C SER A 43 7.21 13.69 2.83
N GLU A 44 6.55 12.54 2.78
CA GLU A 44 7.08 11.29 3.34
C GLU A 44 8.14 10.65 2.45
N GLY A 45 8.13 10.97 1.15
CA GLY A 45 9.15 10.49 0.23
C GLY A 45 8.73 10.66 -1.23
N LYS A 46 9.08 9.67 -2.04
CA LYS A 46 8.81 9.63 -3.48
C LYS A 46 7.75 8.58 -3.80
N GLU A 47 7.30 8.58 -5.05
CA GLU A 47 6.48 7.49 -5.57
C GLU A 47 7.16 6.14 -5.38
N LEU A 48 6.36 5.12 -5.03
CA LEU A 48 6.80 3.73 -5.00
C LEU A 48 7.26 3.29 -6.39
N SER A 49 8.34 2.52 -6.42
CA SER A 49 8.81 1.85 -7.62
C SER A 49 7.86 0.71 -8.00
N LEU A 50 7.89 0.30 -9.27
CA LEU A 50 7.14 -0.87 -9.77
C LEU A 50 7.42 -2.12 -8.91
N ASP A 51 8.69 -2.37 -8.56
CA ASP A 51 9.10 -3.47 -7.67
C ASP A 51 8.43 -3.40 -6.29
N GLY A 52 8.35 -2.20 -5.69
CA GLY A 52 7.66 -1.99 -4.43
C GLY A 52 6.15 -2.27 -4.54
N ILE A 53 5.52 -1.82 -5.63
CA ILE A 53 4.11 -2.07 -5.90
C ILE A 53 3.84 -3.58 -6.07
N GLU A 54 4.68 -4.29 -6.83
CA GLU A 54 4.58 -5.75 -7.01
C GLU A 54 4.75 -6.51 -5.69
N LYS A 55 5.72 -6.12 -4.86
CA LYS A 55 5.90 -6.68 -3.51
C LYS A 55 4.68 -6.47 -2.64
N ILE A 56 4.11 -5.26 -2.62
CA ILE A 56 2.89 -4.96 -1.87
C ILE A 56 1.75 -5.85 -2.36
N SER A 57 1.53 -5.92 -3.67
CA SER A 57 0.53 -6.78 -4.32
C SER A 57 0.65 -8.24 -3.86
N SER A 58 1.88 -8.77 -3.85
CA SER A 58 2.15 -10.14 -3.42
C SER A 58 1.96 -10.36 -1.92
N ILE A 59 2.17 -9.35 -1.08
CA ILE A 59 2.00 -9.46 0.38
C ILE A 59 0.52 -9.51 0.77
N ILE A 60 -0.31 -8.71 0.10
CA ILE A 60 -1.76 -8.64 0.35
C ILE A 60 -2.56 -9.64 -0.49
N ASP A 61 -1.88 -10.47 -1.30
CA ASP A 61 -2.50 -11.37 -2.29
C ASP A 61 -3.54 -10.64 -3.18
N GLY A 62 -3.22 -9.40 -3.56
CA GLY A 62 -4.12 -8.51 -4.27
C GLY A 62 -3.58 -8.10 -5.64
N GLY A 63 -4.43 -7.50 -6.47
CA GLY A 63 -4.09 -6.92 -7.77
C GLY A 63 -3.96 -5.40 -7.69
N TYR A 64 -2.89 -4.83 -8.25
CA TYR A 64 -2.73 -3.38 -8.36
C TYR A 64 -3.74 -2.79 -9.36
N GLU A 65 -4.56 -1.85 -8.90
CA GLU A 65 -5.59 -1.18 -9.70
C GLU A 65 -5.09 0.15 -10.28
N GLY A 66 -4.24 0.87 -9.53
CA GLY A 66 -3.71 2.15 -9.97
C GLY A 66 -3.22 3.04 -8.83
N ASN A 67 -2.58 4.15 -9.20
CA ASN A 67 -2.14 5.17 -8.27
C ASN A 67 -2.71 6.55 -8.65
N SER A 68 -2.79 7.44 -7.67
CA SER A 68 -3.24 8.81 -7.87
C SER A 68 -2.67 9.71 -6.79
N ILE A 69 -2.47 10.98 -7.11
CA ILE A 69 -2.02 11.99 -6.16
C ILE A 69 -3.23 12.86 -5.79
N VAL A 70 -3.61 12.85 -4.51
CA VAL A 70 -4.77 13.61 -4.02
C VAL A 70 -4.34 14.36 -2.77
N ASN A 71 -4.58 15.67 -2.70
CA ASN A 71 -4.26 16.51 -1.53
C ASN A 71 -2.79 16.39 -1.06
N GLN A 72 -1.83 16.29 -1.99
CA GLN A 72 -0.40 16.08 -1.66
C GLN A 72 -0.12 14.74 -0.97
N GLU A 73 -0.94 13.73 -1.23
CA GLU A 73 -0.73 12.35 -0.80
C GLU A 73 -0.68 11.44 -2.01
N TYR A 74 0.33 10.57 -2.08
CA TYR A 74 0.33 9.44 -2.98
C TYR A 74 -0.68 8.41 -2.48
N ARG A 75 -1.55 7.92 -3.36
CA ARG A 75 -2.56 6.90 -3.06
C ARG A 75 -2.40 5.74 -4.03
N TYR A 76 -2.33 4.52 -3.50
CA TYR A 76 -2.16 3.29 -4.25
C TYR A 76 -3.32 2.35 -3.93
N LYS A 77 -4.08 1.98 -4.94
CA LYS A 77 -5.26 1.13 -4.84
C LYS A 77 -4.91 -0.29 -5.27
N PHE A 78 -5.37 -1.25 -4.47
CA PHE A 78 -5.23 -2.67 -4.75
C PHE A 78 -6.55 -3.37 -4.48
N ASN A 79 -6.92 -4.29 -5.36
CA ASN A 79 -8.06 -5.18 -5.19
C ASN A 79 -7.60 -6.46 -4.47
N LEU A 80 -8.16 -6.73 -3.28
CA LEU A 80 -7.88 -7.90 -2.43
C LEU A 80 -8.58 -9.18 -2.92
N ASP A 81 -9.51 -9.07 -3.86
CA ASP A 81 -10.19 -10.23 -4.45
C ASP A 81 -9.99 -10.24 -5.97
N PRO A 82 -8.84 -10.73 -6.47
CA PRO A 82 -8.61 -10.87 -7.90
C PRO A 82 -9.37 -12.06 -8.52
N CYS A 83 -10.12 -12.83 -7.73
CA CYS A 83 -10.83 -14.06 -8.14
C CYS A 83 -12.35 -13.93 -8.29
N SER A 84 -12.98 -12.78 -8.04
CA SER A 84 -14.38 -12.55 -8.42
C SER A 84 -14.52 -12.24 -9.91
N ASP A 85 -14.31 -13.26 -10.75
CA ASP A 85 -14.90 -13.34 -12.10
C ASP A 85 -15.67 -14.66 -12.25
#